data_AF-A0A973MBU4-F1
#
_entry.id   AF-A0A973MBU4-F1
#
_cell.length_a   1.000
_cell.length_b   1.000
_cell.length_c   1.000
_cell.angle_alpha   90.00
_cell.angle_beta   90.00
_cell.angle_gamma   90.00
#
_symmetry.space_group_name_H-M   'P 1'
#
loop_
_entity.id
_entity.type
_entity.pdbx_description
1 polymer ?
#
loop_
_entity_poly.entity_id
_entity_poly.type
_entity_poly.pdbx_seq_one_letter_code
_entity_poly.pdbx_strand_id
1 'polypeptide(L)'
;MAASKHHDYHLVEPDPWPLIGAISGGVMFSGAVMWFHENRFGVPLMVLGLIGVLVTMFSWWSNTIKEAHTGYHTPVVQLHLRYGMILFIASEVMFFLAWFWAFFDSAIFPSVVDSVGGVWPPKGMAVMDPWGLPLLNTFILLCSGTTVTWAHHSLIH
;
A
#
# COMPACT_ATOMS: atom_id res chain seq x y z
N MET A 1 18.09 26.15 -20.34
CA MET A 1 17.08 25.69 -21.32
C MET A 1 17.72 24.58 -22.11
N ALA A 2 17.29 23.33 -21.89
CA ALA A 2 17.79 22.20 -22.67
C ALA A 2 17.51 22.46 -24.16
N ALA A 3 18.44 22.04 -25.03
CA ALA A 3 18.30 22.02 -26.48
C ALA A 3 16.94 21.45 -26.89
N SER A 4 16.38 21.91 -28.02
CA SER A 4 15.02 21.59 -28.48
C SER A 4 14.62 20.15 -28.18
N LYS A 5 13.63 19.97 -27.27
CA LYS A 5 13.13 18.64 -26.94
C LYS A 5 12.48 18.03 -28.19
N HIS A 6 12.91 16.82 -28.54
CA HIS A 6 12.35 16.02 -29.63
C HIS A 6 11.49 14.85 -29.13
N HIS A 7 11.12 14.83 -27.85
CA HIS A 7 10.36 13.74 -27.23
C HIS A 7 9.37 14.26 -26.19
N ASP A 8 8.29 13.50 -25.96
CA ASP A 8 7.22 13.84 -25.02
C ASP A 8 7.43 13.30 -23.60
N TYR A 9 8.56 12.63 -23.34
CA TYR A 9 8.91 12.13 -22.01
C TYR A 9 9.24 13.26 -21.02
N HIS A 10 8.84 13.05 -19.77
CA HIS A 10 9.19 13.92 -18.65
C HIS A 10 10.63 13.63 -18.20
N LEU A 11 11.48 14.65 -18.26
CA LEU A 11 12.80 14.62 -17.65
C LEU A 11 12.67 15.36 -16.31
N VAL A 12 12.78 14.62 -15.22
CA VAL A 12 12.61 15.14 -13.86
C VAL A 12 13.90 15.78 -13.39
N GLU A 13 13.80 16.92 -12.70
CA GLU A 13 14.94 17.58 -12.06
C GLU A 13 15.41 16.77 -10.83
N PRO A 14 16.66 16.94 -10.38
CA PRO A 14 17.13 16.27 -9.17
C PRO A 14 16.27 16.63 -7.94
N ASP A 15 15.71 15.61 -7.28
CA ASP A 15 14.87 15.77 -6.09
C ASP A 15 15.55 15.06 -4.89
N PRO A 16 15.67 15.70 -3.71
CA PRO A 16 16.24 15.09 -2.50
C PRO A 16 15.33 14.06 -1.80
N TRP A 17 14.02 14.05 -2.06
CA TRP A 17 13.06 13.18 -1.36
C TRP A 17 13.37 11.67 -1.40
N PRO A 18 13.89 11.08 -2.50
CA PRO A 18 14.30 9.68 -2.51
C PRO A 18 15.33 9.33 -1.43
N LEU A 19 16.34 10.19 -1.24
CA LEU A 19 17.39 9.96 -0.25
C LEU A 19 16.87 10.14 1.18
N ILE A 20 16.10 11.19 1.42
CA ILE A 20 15.47 11.46 2.72
C ILE A 20 14.53 10.31 3.10
N GLY A 21 13.75 9.80 2.13
CA GLY A 21 12.87 8.65 2.29
C GLY A 21 13.62 7.38 2.67
N ALA A 22 14.72 7.08 1.97
CA ALA A 22 15.55 5.91 2.26
C ALA A 22 16.14 5.96 3.68
N ILE A 23 16.69 7.11 4.09
CA ILE A 23 17.23 7.29 5.46
C ILE A 23 16.10 7.17 6.49
N SER A 24 14.95 7.79 6.25
CA SER A 24 13.80 7.75 7.16
C SER A 24 13.26 6.33 7.31
N GLY A 25 13.16 5.58 6.20
CA GLY A 25 12.77 4.16 6.21
C GLY A 25 13.77 3.28 6.97
N GLY A 26 15.07 3.53 6.80
CA GLY A 26 16.13 2.84 7.55
C GLY A 26 16.06 3.11 9.06
N VAL A 27 15.81 4.36 9.46
CA VAL A 27 15.59 4.74 10.87
C VAL A 27 14.33 4.10 11.42
N MET A 28 13.24 4.10 10.65
CA MET A 28 11.97 3.49 11.03
C MET A 28 12.13 1.98 11.27
N PHE A 29 12.76 1.26 10.34
CA PHE A 29 12.98 -0.18 10.43
C PHE A 29 13.91 -0.53 11.60
N SER A 30 15.02 0.20 11.76
CA SER A 30 15.95 0.00 12.88
C SER A 30 15.26 0.26 14.22
N GLY A 31 14.44 1.31 14.31
CA GLY A 31 13.64 1.62 15.48
C GLY A 31 12.62 0.52 15.80
N ALA A 32 11.95 -0.04 14.80
CA ALA A 32 11.02 -1.15 14.96
C ALA A 32 11.72 -2.42 15.48
N VAL A 33 12.89 -2.77 14.93
CA VAL A 33 13.70 -3.88 15.42
C VAL A 33 14.10 -3.66 16.88
N MET A 34 14.59 -2.47 17.22
CA MET A 34 14.95 -2.10 18.59
C MET A 34 13.76 -2.15 19.54
N TRP A 35 12.58 -1.76 19.08
CA TRP A 35 11.35 -1.83 19.85
C TRP A 35 10.96 -3.28 20.17
N PHE A 36 11.02 -4.18 19.18
CA PHE A 36 10.73 -5.60 19.38
C PHE A 36 11.74 -6.33 20.28
N HIS A 37 12.91 -5.72 20.54
CA HIS A 37 13.92 -6.23 21.47
C HIS A 37 13.99 -5.42 22.78
N GLU A 38 12.89 -4.75 23.16
CA GLU A 38 12.73 -4.01 24.43
C GLU A 38 13.79 -2.92 24.68
N ASN A 39 14.40 -2.36 23.63
CA ASN A 39 15.36 -1.27 23.78
C ASN A 39 14.62 0.04 24.06
N ARG A 40 15.07 0.79 25.08
CA ARG A 40 14.50 2.10 25.47
C ARG A 40 14.37 3.11 24.33
N PHE A 41 15.25 3.04 23.34
CA PHE A 41 15.26 3.96 22.21
C PHE A 41 14.43 3.50 21.01
N GLY A 42 13.87 2.28 21.04
CA GLY A 42 13.15 1.68 19.91
C GLY A 42 11.94 2.50 19.47
N VAL A 43 10.98 2.71 20.37
CA VAL A 43 9.75 3.47 20.05
C VAL A 43 10.05 4.90 19.59
N PRO A 44 10.89 5.70 20.28
CA PRO A 44 11.24 7.05 19.81
C PRO A 44 11.86 7.06 18.41
N LEU A 45 12.78 6.15 18.11
CA LEU A 45 13.41 6.06 16.79
C LEU A 45 12.43 5.61 15.70
N MET A 46 11.57 4.62 16.01
CA MET A 46 10.54 4.15 15.08
C MET A 46 9.57 5.29 14.71
N VAL A 47 9.08 6.04 15.71
CA VAL A 47 8.16 7.16 15.50
C VAL A 47 8.84 8.29 14.72
N LEU A 48 10.10 8.62 15.03
CA LEU A 48 10.86 9.60 14.27
C LEU A 48 11.01 9.19 12.79
N GLY A 49 11.36 7.92 12.54
CA GLY A 49 11.45 7.37 11.19
C GLY A 49 10.11 7.40 10.45
N LEU A 50 9.01 7.03 11.14
CA LEU A 50 7.66 7.08 10.58
C LEU A 50 7.26 8.51 10.18
N ILE A 51 7.52 9.50 11.03
CA ILE A 51 7.28 10.91 10.70
C ILE A 51 8.10 11.31 9.47
N GLY A 52 9.38 10.93 9.40
CA GLY A 52 10.23 11.19 8.24
C GLY A 52 9.70 10.57 6.94
N VAL A 53 9.20 9.33 6.99
CA VAL A 53 8.56 8.67 5.84
C VAL A 53 7.29 9.41 5.42
N LEU A 54 6.41 9.78 6.37
CA LEU A 54 5.17 10.50 6.06
C LEU A 54 5.43 11.88 5.46
N VAL A 55 6.42 12.62 5.97
CA VAL A 55 6.84 13.91 5.40
C VAL A 55 7.38 13.74 4.00
N THR A 56 8.19 12.69 3.76
CA THR A 56 8.70 12.36 2.43
C THR A 56 7.54 12.07 1.47
N MET A 57 6.60 11.20 1.85
CA MET A 57 5.44 10.85 1.03
C MET A 57 4.59 12.08 0.68
N PHE A 58 4.25 12.89 1.69
CA PHE A 58 3.48 14.11 1.48
C PHE A 58 4.17 15.08 0.53
N SER A 59 5.45 15.36 0.77
CA SER A 59 6.20 16.33 -0.02
C SER A 59 6.45 15.85 -1.44
N TRP A 60 6.78 14.57 -1.61
CA TRP A 60 7.01 13.98 -2.93
C TRP A 60 5.74 13.98 -3.77
N TRP A 61 4.59 13.55 -3.23
CA TRP A 61 3.33 13.62 -3.95
C TRP A 61 2.90 15.05 -4.24
N SER A 62 3.14 15.99 -3.33
CA SER A 62 2.90 17.42 -3.58
C SER A 62 3.71 17.93 -4.77
N ASN A 63 4.99 17.53 -4.88
CA ASN A 63 5.83 17.86 -6.03
C ASN A 63 5.28 17.27 -7.34
N THR A 64 4.89 15.99 -7.34
CA THR A 64 4.26 15.35 -8.52
C THR A 64 2.99 16.08 -8.98
N ILE A 65 2.16 16.56 -8.04
CA ILE A 65 0.97 17.35 -8.38
C ILE A 65 1.34 18.71 -8.98
N LYS A 66 2.37 19.39 -8.44
CA LYS A 66 2.87 20.65 -8.99
C LYS A 66 3.40 20.47 -10.42
N GLU A 67 4.18 19.40 -10.65
CA GLU A 67 4.68 19.03 -11.98
C GLU A 67 3.57 18.73 -12.99
N ALA A 68 2.47 18.12 -12.52
CA ALA A 68 1.29 17.93 -13.34
C ALA A 68 0.70 19.26 -13.82
N HIS A 69 0.60 20.26 -12.93
CA HIS A 69 0.04 21.58 -13.24
C HIS A 69 0.96 22.45 -14.11
N THR A 70 2.27 22.23 -14.12
CA THR A 70 3.20 22.93 -15.03
C THR A 70 3.17 22.37 -16.46
N GLY A 71 2.39 21.32 -16.72
CA GLY A 71 2.19 20.75 -18.06
C GLY A 71 3.17 19.64 -18.44
N TYR A 72 3.96 19.10 -17.50
CA TYR A 72 4.89 18.00 -17.79
C TYR A 72 4.20 16.65 -18.04
N HIS A 73 2.93 16.51 -17.65
CA HIS A 73 2.14 15.28 -17.83
C HIS A 73 1.54 15.20 -19.24
N THR A 74 2.39 14.98 -20.25
CA THR A 74 1.97 14.68 -21.63
C THR A 74 1.11 13.40 -21.67
N PRO A 75 0.34 13.15 -22.75
CA PRO A 75 -0.46 11.93 -22.87
C PRO A 75 0.34 10.64 -22.69
N VAL A 76 1.59 10.62 -23.18
CA VAL A 76 2.51 9.48 -23.02
C VAL A 76 2.87 9.30 -21.54
N VAL A 77 3.19 10.37 -20.81
CA VAL A 77 3.53 10.31 -19.38
C VAL A 77 2.33 9.85 -18.55
N GLN A 78 1.13 10.37 -18.82
CA GLN A 78 -0.10 9.94 -18.14
C GLN A 78 -0.40 8.46 -18.36
N LEU A 79 -0.17 7.94 -19.57
CA LEU A 79 -0.33 6.52 -19.86
C LEU A 79 0.65 5.67 -19.03
N HIS A 80 1.91 6.08 -18.91
CA HIS A 80 2.91 5.36 -18.10
C HIS A 80 2.61 5.42 -16.61
N LEU A 81 2.08 6.54 -16.09
CA LEU A 81 1.61 6.60 -14.70
C LEU A 81 0.48 5.59 -14.42
N ARG A 82 -0.45 5.41 -15.38
CA ARG A 82 -1.50 4.38 -15.27
C ARG A 82 -0.91 2.98 -15.28
N TYR A 83 0.04 2.69 -16.16
CA TYR A 83 0.73 1.39 -16.16
C TYR A 83 1.47 1.14 -14.84
N GLY A 84 2.16 2.14 -14.29
CA GLY A 84 2.80 2.05 -12.98
C GLY A 84 1.82 1.66 -11.87
N MET A 85 0.65 2.32 -11.80
CA MET A 85 -0.38 1.98 -10.82
C MET A 85 -1.00 0.59 -11.03
N ILE A 86 -1.21 0.17 -12.28
CA ILE A 86 -1.71 -1.18 -12.58
C ILE A 86 -0.71 -2.24 -12.11
N LEU A 87 0.59 -2.05 -12.39
CA LEU A 87 1.65 -2.97 -11.95
C LEU A 87 1.79 -2.99 -10.42
N PHE A 88 1.66 -1.84 -9.76
CA PHE A 88 1.64 -1.75 -8.30
C PHE A 88 0.45 -2.55 -7.71
N ILE A 89 -0.77 -2.35 -8.22
CA ILE A 89 -1.95 -3.12 -7.78
C ILE A 89 -1.76 -4.61 -8.04
N ALA A 90 -1.18 -5.00 -9.18
CA ALA A 90 -0.87 -6.39 -9.47
C ALA A 90 0.12 -6.99 -8.45
N SER A 91 1.13 -6.24 -8.01
CA SER A 91 2.03 -6.68 -6.95
C SER A 91 1.33 -6.85 -5.59
N GLU A 92 0.37 -5.97 -5.25
CA GLU A 92 -0.44 -6.11 -4.03
C GLU A 92 -1.33 -7.36 -4.07
N VAL A 93 -1.91 -7.69 -5.23
CA VAL A 93 -2.66 -8.96 -5.40
C VAL A 93 -1.76 -10.16 -5.12
N MET A 94 -0.52 -10.17 -5.61
CA MET A 94 0.45 -11.24 -5.31
C MET A 94 0.82 -11.31 -3.83
N PHE A 95 0.95 -10.17 -3.15
CA PHE A 95 1.15 -10.11 -1.71
C PHE A 95 -0.04 -10.76 -0.95
N PHE A 96 -1.29 -10.46 -1.32
CA PHE A 96 -2.46 -11.11 -0.73
C PHE A 96 -2.55 -12.61 -1.04
N LEU A 97 -2.11 -13.04 -2.22
CA LEU A 97 -2.08 -14.47 -2.57
C LEU A 97 -1.20 -15.28 -1.61
N ALA A 98 -0.11 -14.73 -1.09
CA ALA A 98 0.72 -15.40 -0.09
C ALA A 98 -0.06 -15.68 1.21
N TRP A 99 -0.87 -14.72 1.66
CA TRP A 99 -1.72 -14.88 2.85
C TRP A 99 -2.87 -15.85 2.61
N PHE A 100 -3.53 -15.77 1.45
CA PHE A 100 -4.57 -16.73 1.08
C PHE A 100 -4.02 -18.14 0.96
N TRP A 101 -2.81 -18.31 0.41
CA TRP A 101 -2.14 -19.62 0.39
C TRP A 101 -1.97 -20.13 1.81
N ALA A 102 -1.35 -19.37 2.71
CA ALA A 102 -1.15 -19.80 4.10
C ALA A 102 -2.48 -20.19 4.79
N PHE A 103 -3.55 -19.44 4.53
CA PHE A 103 -4.90 -19.79 5.01
C PHE A 103 -5.42 -21.10 4.42
N PHE A 104 -5.39 -21.27 3.09
CA PHE A 104 -5.92 -22.48 2.45
C PHE A 104 -5.12 -23.73 2.80
N ASP A 105 -3.79 -23.62 2.90
CA ASP A 105 -2.93 -24.72 3.33
C ASP A 105 -3.33 -25.21 4.73
N SER A 106 -3.42 -24.28 5.69
CA SER A 106 -3.82 -24.61 7.06
C SER A 106 -5.28 -25.06 7.22
N ALA A 107 -6.19 -24.56 6.40
CA ALA A 107 -7.61 -24.91 6.46
C ALA A 107 -7.96 -26.23 5.77
N ILE A 108 -7.31 -26.53 4.64
CA ILE A 108 -7.57 -27.76 3.86
C ILE A 108 -6.77 -28.93 4.43
N PHE A 109 -5.54 -28.70 4.91
CA PHE A 109 -4.66 -29.71 5.49
C PHE A 109 -4.32 -29.37 6.95
N PRO A 110 -5.32 -29.37 7.86
CA PRO A 110 -5.08 -29.01 9.26
C PRO A 110 -4.09 -29.96 9.93
N SER A 111 -3.09 -29.39 10.60
CA SER A 111 -2.06 -30.15 11.31
C SER A 111 -2.66 -31.03 12.42
N VAL A 112 -2.11 -32.23 12.59
CA VAL A 112 -2.50 -33.19 13.64
C VAL A 112 -1.92 -32.85 15.02
N VAL A 113 -1.08 -31.82 15.12
CA VAL A 113 -0.54 -31.33 16.41
C VAL A 113 -1.70 -30.96 17.34
N ASP A 114 -1.55 -31.27 18.62
CA ASP A 114 -2.61 -31.12 19.64
C ASP A 114 -3.25 -29.73 19.68
N SER A 115 -2.51 -28.68 19.33
CA SER A 115 -3.01 -27.30 19.29
C SER A 115 -4.04 -27.03 18.18
N VAL A 116 -4.04 -27.82 17.10
CA VAL A 116 -4.96 -27.71 15.96
C VAL A 116 -5.94 -28.89 15.94
N GLY A 117 -5.46 -30.08 16.30
CA GLY A 117 -6.28 -31.29 16.47
C GLY A 117 -6.81 -31.90 15.18
N GLY A 118 -6.18 -31.61 14.03
CA GLY A 118 -6.50 -32.20 12.72
C GLY A 118 -7.88 -31.83 12.16
N VAL A 119 -8.53 -30.79 12.68
CA VAL A 119 -9.87 -30.36 12.26
C VAL A 119 -9.87 -28.84 12.03
N TRP A 120 -10.60 -28.39 11.00
CA TRP A 120 -10.82 -26.97 10.73
C TRP A 120 -12.30 -26.61 10.88
N PRO A 121 -12.64 -25.51 11.57
CA PRO A 121 -11.76 -24.69 12.41
C PRO A 121 -11.24 -25.48 13.62
N PRO A 122 -10.10 -25.09 14.24
CA PRO A 122 -9.59 -25.73 15.43
C PRO A 122 -10.64 -25.75 16.55
N LYS A 123 -10.68 -26.86 17.31
CA LYS A 123 -11.68 -27.03 18.39
C LYS A 123 -11.57 -25.92 19.42
N GLY A 124 -12.72 -25.38 19.85
CA GLY A 124 -12.79 -24.30 20.84
C GLY A 124 -12.69 -22.88 20.26
N MET A 125 -12.47 -22.74 18.94
CA MET A 125 -12.54 -21.44 18.27
C MET A 125 -13.98 -21.10 17.87
N ALA A 126 -14.48 -19.96 18.33
CA ALA A 126 -15.76 -19.43 17.86
C ALA A 126 -15.57 -18.74 16.51
N VAL A 127 -16.23 -19.25 15.47
CA VAL A 127 -16.25 -18.62 14.14
C VAL A 127 -17.28 -17.49 14.15
N MET A 128 -16.90 -16.33 13.59
CA MET A 128 -17.84 -15.23 13.42
C MET A 128 -18.94 -15.61 12.43
N ASP A 129 -20.20 -15.31 12.75
CA ASP A 129 -21.32 -15.52 11.84
C ASP A 129 -21.12 -14.66 10.57
N PRO A 130 -21.02 -15.28 9.38
CA PRO A 130 -20.81 -14.55 8.14
C PRO A 130 -21.95 -13.59 7.80
N TRP A 131 -23.16 -13.82 8.32
CA TRP A 131 -24.34 -13.00 8.02
C TRP A 131 -24.50 -11.77 8.92
N GLY A 132 -23.69 -11.67 9.99
CA GLY A 132 -23.68 -10.52 10.89
C GLY A 132 -22.83 -9.36 10.38
N LEU A 133 -21.82 -8.98 11.17
CA LEU A 133 -20.91 -7.88 10.85
C LEU A 133 -20.14 -8.06 9.53
N PRO A 134 -19.66 -9.27 9.14
CA PRO A 134 -18.94 -9.43 7.88
C PRO A 134 -19.79 -9.08 6.65
N LEU A 135 -21.06 -9.49 6.63
CA LEU A 135 -21.99 -9.15 5.55
C LEU A 135 -22.25 -7.64 5.49
N LEU A 136 -22.50 -7.01 6.64
CA LEU A 136 -22.71 -5.55 6.71
C LEU A 136 -21.49 -4.80 6.13
N ASN A 137 -20.28 -5.17 6.52
CA ASN A 137 -19.06 -4.56 6.00
C ASN A 137 -18.89 -4.78 4.49
N THR A 138 -19.28 -5.95 3.99
CA THR A 138 -19.30 -6.23 2.54
C THR A 138 -20.25 -5.28 1.81
N PHE A 139 -21.46 -5.07 2.33
CA PHE A 139 -22.40 -4.11 1.76
C PHE A 139 -21.87 -2.68 1.80
N ILE A 140 -21.25 -2.25 2.90
CA ILE A 140 -20.65 -0.90 3.01
C ILE A 140 -19.61 -0.69 1.90
N LEU A 141 -18.71 -1.66 1.69
CA LEU A 141 -17.69 -1.58 0.64
C LEU A 141 -18.29 -1.57 -0.76
N LEU A 142 -19.31 -2.40 -1.03
CA LEU A 142 -20.02 -2.41 -2.31
C LEU A 142 -20.68 -1.07 -2.61
N CYS A 143 -21.42 -0.51 -1.63
CA CYS A 143 -22.03 0.82 -1.76
C CYS A 143 -20.97 1.90 -1.98
N SER A 144 -19.85 1.85 -1.26
CA SER A 144 -18.72 2.77 -1.46
C SER A 144 -18.12 2.65 -2.87
N GLY A 145 -18.04 1.45 -3.44
CA GLY A 145 -17.58 1.26 -4.82
C GLY A 145 -18.53 1.89 -5.83
N THR A 146 -19.85 1.74 -5.63
CA THR A 146 -20.87 2.37 -6.49
C THR A 146 -20.78 3.90 -6.44
N THR A 147 -20.63 4.51 -5.26
CA THR A 147 -20.55 5.98 -5.13
C THR A 147 -19.29 6.55 -5.78
N VAL A 148 -18.15 5.88 -5.66
CA VAL A 148 -16.90 6.28 -6.36
C VAL A 148 -17.07 6.16 -7.87
N THR A 149 -17.73 5.10 -8.35
CA THR A 149 -17.99 4.90 -9.80
C THR A 149 -18.88 6.02 -10.35
N TRP A 150 -19.91 6.40 -9.60
CA TRP A 150 -20.76 7.53 -9.95
C TRP A 150 -19.97 8.84 -9.97
N ALA A 151 -19.17 9.14 -8.94
CA ALA A 151 -18.35 10.34 -8.90
C ALA A 151 -17.37 10.42 -10.09
N HIS A 152 -16.77 9.30 -10.48
CA HIS A 152 -15.91 9.21 -11.66
C HIS A 152 -16.69 9.55 -12.94
N HIS A 153 -17.86 8.94 -13.14
CA HIS A 153 -18.69 9.20 -14.31
C HIS A 153 -19.07 10.70 -14.39
N SER A 154 -19.46 11.31 -13.28
CA SER A 154 -19.82 12.73 -13.20
C SER A 154 -18.64 13.69 -13.41
N LEU A 155 -17.40 13.23 -13.28
CA LEU A 155 -16.21 14.05 -13.55
C LEU A 155 -15.79 14.01 -15.02
N ILE A 156 -16.07 12.91 -15.72
CA ILE A 156 -15.70 12.71 -17.12
C ILE A 156 -16.82 13.12 -18.09
N HIS A 157 -18.08 12.94 -17.70
CA HIS A 157 -19.28 13.19 -18.51
C HIS A 157 -20.15 14.29 -17.91
#